data_AF-A0A6M8HV91-F1
#
_entry.id   AF-A0A6M8HV91-F1
#
_cell.length_a   1.000
_cell.length_b   1.000
_cell.length_c   1.000
_cell.angle_alpha   90.00
_cell.angle_beta   90.00
_cell.angle_gamma   90.00
#
_symmetry.space_group_name_H-M   'P 1'
#
loop_
_entity.id
_entity.type
_entity.pdbx_description
1 polymer ?
#
loop_
_entity_poly.entity_id
_entity_poly.type
_entity_poly.pdbx_seq_one_letter_code
_entity_poly.pdbx_strand_id
1 'polypeptide(L)'
;MSPGPTSKELLKQAKQSLDDARLLAEHRRRNEGVLTRLALHQALQAISISEGLDANDDLRLDTLLKRVPEDHPQAALLATLRSEDAQTIAAVAGLVEALDRPKAKPTATPKPAPAPVTEPGEDDTNDAPETDETRFDDLDPSALTALGTSPQGHGRADPASSFPSAAFWSLMDRWGIEDLDALALVGHAGGLTKKGTRPRFRLQGAEAHRYAALRALDTALSTLGQEPADFLRAKQTRAPFDGDTPLAVLHRDGADGARSLIRDLTRQGFQAGLKRALEQN
;
A
#
# COMPACT_ATOMS: atom_id res chain seq x y z
N MET A 1 -17.99 5.11 -14.40
CA MET A 1 -17.15 5.01 -13.19
C MET A 1 -18.10 4.95 -12.01
N SER A 2 -18.09 3.86 -11.24
CA SER A 2 -18.91 3.82 -10.01
C SER A 2 -18.25 4.70 -8.95
N PRO A 3 -18.99 5.59 -8.28
CA PRO A 3 -18.45 6.35 -7.16
C PRO A 3 -17.97 5.36 -6.09
N GLY A 4 -16.79 5.62 -5.51
CA GLY A 4 -16.28 4.83 -4.39
C GLY A 4 -17.20 4.91 -3.16
N PRO A 5 -17.03 4.01 -2.18
CA PRO A 5 -17.86 4.01 -0.98
C PRO A 5 -17.71 5.32 -0.21
N THR A 6 -18.83 5.87 0.25
CA THR A 6 -18.84 7.10 1.05
C THR A 6 -18.37 6.84 2.48
N SER A 7 -17.89 7.88 3.19
CA SER A 7 -17.48 7.76 4.60
C SER A 7 -18.60 7.16 5.49
N LYS A 8 -19.86 7.51 5.21
CA LYS A 8 -21.04 6.94 5.90
C LYS A 8 -21.22 5.45 5.66
N GLU A 9 -20.98 4.97 4.44
CA GLU A 9 -21.08 3.54 4.11
C GLU A 9 -19.97 2.74 4.79
N LEU A 10 -18.75 3.27 4.83
CA LEU A 10 -17.62 2.64 5.52
C LEU A 10 -17.84 2.56 7.03
N LEU A 11 -18.39 3.62 7.66
CA LEU A 11 -18.77 3.57 9.08
C LEU A 11 -19.84 2.51 9.35
N LYS A 12 -20.83 2.38 8.45
CA LYS A 12 -21.85 1.33 8.55
C LYS A 12 -21.24 -0.07 8.45
N GLN A 13 -20.29 -0.27 7.53
CA GLN A 13 -19.57 -1.53 7.39
C GLN A 13 -18.68 -1.84 8.61
N ALA A 14 -18.01 -0.82 9.17
CA ALA A 14 -17.20 -0.96 10.38
C ALA A 14 -18.05 -1.41 11.58
N LYS A 15 -19.25 -0.82 11.75
CA LYS A 15 -20.22 -1.24 12.77
C LYS A 15 -20.63 -2.70 12.60
N GLN A 16 -21.01 -3.09 11.38
CA GLN A 16 -21.40 -4.49 11.09
C GLN A 16 -20.28 -5.47 11.41
N SER A 17 -19.05 -5.18 10.97
CA SER A 17 -17.88 -6.03 11.24
C SER A 17 -17.60 -6.18 12.73
N LEU A 18 -17.87 -5.13 13.51
CA LEU A 18 -17.69 -5.14 14.97
C LEU A 18 -18.78 -5.95 15.68
N ASP A 19 -20.03 -5.84 15.25
CA ASP A 19 -21.13 -6.68 15.76
C ASP A 19 -20.89 -8.16 15.44
N ASP A 20 -20.40 -8.48 14.23
CA ASP A 20 -20.01 -9.83 13.85
C ASP A 20 -18.82 -10.33 14.71
N ALA A 21 -17.83 -9.47 15.00
CA ALA A 21 -16.71 -9.80 15.89
C ALA A 21 -17.19 -10.12 17.31
N ARG A 22 -18.13 -9.34 17.86
CA ARG A 22 -18.74 -9.58 19.18
C ARG A 22 -19.46 -10.91 19.24
N LEU A 23 -20.26 -11.22 18.22
CA LEU A 23 -20.98 -12.49 18.14
C LEU A 23 -20.02 -13.69 18.05
N LEU A 24 -18.88 -13.55 17.36
CA LEU A 24 -17.84 -14.58 17.33
C LEU A 24 -17.07 -14.72 18.65
N ALA A 25 -16.85 -13.62 19.37
CA ALA A 25 -16.21 -13.61 20.68
C ALA A 25 -17.04 -14.39 21.72
N GLU A 26 -18.37 -14.19 21.72
CA GLU A 26 -19.30 -14.96 22.56
C GLU A 26 -19.22 -16.46 22.31
N HIS A 27 -18.95 -16.86 21.06
CA HIS A 27 -18.81 -18.25 20.65
C HIS A 27 -17.37 -18.80 20.71
N ARG A 28 -16.39 -18.05 21.26
CA ARG A 28 -14.95 -18.40 21.32
C ARG A 28 -14.40 -18.94 19.99
N ARG A 29 -14.78 -18.33 18.86
CA ARG A 29 -14.34 -18.80 17.53
C ARG A 29 -13.02 -18.15 17.10
N ARG A 30 -12.20 -18.90 16.35
CA ARG A 30 -10.83 -18.54 15.91
C ARG A 30 -10.70 -17.30 14.99
N ASN A 31 -11.76 -16.54 14.75
CA ASN A 31 -11.78 -15.47 13.75
C ASN A 31 -12.07 -14.06 14.31
N GLU A 32 -12.25 -13.93 15.62
CA GLU A 32 -12.52 -12.66 16.30
C GLU A 32 -11.50 -11.58 15.93
N GLY A 33 -10.20 -11.89 16.03
CA GLY A 33 -9.12 -10.93 15.74
C GLY A 33 -9.03 -10.48 14.27
N VAL A 34 -9.63 -11.23 13.33
CA VAL A 34 -9.67 -10.83 11.90
C VAL A 34 -10.77 -9.79 11.67
N LEU A 35 -11.96 -10.01 12.25
CA LEU A 35 -13.08 -9.08 12.11
C LEU A 35 -12.84 -7.76 12.86
N THR A 36 -12.23 -7.80 14.04
CA THR A 36 -11.86 -6.58 14.78
C THR A 36 -10.85 -5.74 13.98
N ARG A 37 -9.86 -6.37 13.34
CA ARG A 37 -8.89 -5.68 12.47
C ARG A 37 -9.55 -5.10 11.23
N LEU A 38 -10.50 -5.82 10.62
CA LEU A 38 -11.26 -5.32 9.47
C LEU A 38 -12.12 -4.12 9.84
N ALA A 39 -12.83 -4.18 10.97
CA ALA A 39 -13.64 -3.08 11.49
C ALA A 39 -12.78 -1.83 11.74
N LEU A 40 -11.60 -2.00 12.34
CA LEU A 40 -10.65 -0.92 12.56
C LEU A 40 -10.17 -0.31 11.24
N HIS A 41 -9.79 -1.13 10.27
CA HIS A 41 -9.34 -0.66 8.97
C HIS A 41 -10.42 0.18 8.26
N GLN A 42 -11.67 -0.29 8.28
CA GLN A 42 -12.81 0.43 7.70
C GLN A 42 -13.08 1.76 8.42
N ALA A 43 -12.97 1.80 9.76
CA ALA A 43 -13.12 3.03 10.53
C ALA A 43 -12.03 4.07 10.18
N LEU A 44 -10.76 3.63 10.06
CA LEU A 44 -9.66 4.51 9.67
C LEU A 44 -9.82 5.05 8.25
N GLN A 45 -10.28 4.22 7.32
CA GLN A 45 -10.58 4.66 5.95
C GLN A 45 -11.71 5.70 5.92
N ALA A 46 -12.74 5.53 6.75
CA ALA A 46 -13.82 6.51 6.86
C ALA A 46 -13.34 7.87 7.40
N ILE A 47 -12.42 7.87 8.37
CA ILE A 47 -11.76 9.08 8.88
C ILE A 47 -11.00 9.78 7.75
N SER A 48 -10.13 9.04 7.05
CA SER A 48 -9.33 9.58 5.93
C SER A 48 -10.19 10.31 4.91
N ILE A 49 -11.27 9.67 4.46
CA ILE A 49 -12.20 10.26 3.49
C ILE A 49 -12.90 11.50 4.06
N SER A 50 -13.26 11.48 5.34
CA SER A 50 -13.93 12.63 5.98
C SER A 50 -13.02 13.84 6.17
N GLU A 51 -11.71 13.61 6.30
CA GLU A 51 -10.68 14.65 6.45
C GLU A 51 -10.11 15.11 5.10
N GLY A 52 -10.55 14.52 3.98
CA GLY A 52 -10.01 14.81 2.65
C GLY A 52 -8.59 14.30 2.46
N LEU A 53 -8.14 13.36 3.30
CA LEU A 53 -6.85 12.69 3.17
C LEU A 53 -6.95 11.67 2.03
N ASP A 54 -5.99 11.74 1.11
CA ASP A 54 -5.98 10.97 -0.13
C ASP A 54 -5.95 9.46 0.18
N ALA A 55 -6.87 8.69 -0.41
CA ALA A 55 -7.05 7.27 -0.08
C ALA A 55 -5.87 6.37 -0.50
N ASN A 56 -4.91 6.93 -1.24
CA ASN A 56 -3.70 6.27 -1.74
C ASN A 56 -2.47 6.47 -0.84
N ASP A 57 -2.52 7.34 0.17
CA ASP A 57 -1.47 7.36 1.19
C ASP A 57 -1.56 6.04 1.92
N ASP A 58 -0.52 5.20 1.77
CA ASP A 58 -0.39 3.90 2.42
C ASP A 58 -0.74 4.06 3.91
N LEU A 59 -1.98 3.71 4.26
CA LEU A 59 -2.61 3.82 5.59
C LEU A 59 -2.01 2.77 6.53
N ARG A 60 -0.68 2.74 6.61
CA ARG A 60 0.02 2.01 7.65
C ARG A 60 -0.45 2.59 8.96
N LEU A 61 -0.98 1.71 9.80
CA LEU A 61 -1.46 2.02 11.15
C LEU A 61 -0.47 2.93 11.88
N ASP A 62 0.83 2.66 11.73
CA ASP A 62 1.94 3.43 12.30
C ASP A 62 2.04 4.89 11.83
N THR A 63 1.65 5.20 10.59
CA THR A 63 1.66 6.56 10.05
C THR A 63 0.49 7.38 10.60
N LEU A 64 -0.69 6.76 10.71
CA LEU A 64 -1.85 7.38 11.35
C LEU A 64 -1.62 7.58 12.85
N LEU A 65 -1.04 6.58 13.51
CA LEU A 65 -0.63 6.64 14.91
C LEU A 65 0.30 7.82 15.22
N LYS A 66 1.20 8.16 14.29
CA LYS A 66 2.12 9.31 14.43
C LYS A 66 1.48 10.66 14.17
N ARG A 67 0.34 10.70 13.47
CA ARG A 67 -0.35 11.96 13.12
C ARG A 67 -1.43 12.35 14.13
N VAL A 68 -1.90 11.42 14.96
CA VAL A 68 -2.85 11.72 16.04
C VAL A 68 -2.08 12.38 17.20
N PRO A 69 -2.42 13.63 17.59
CA PRO A 69 -1.79 14.30 18.73
C PRO A 69 -1.93 13.48 20.02
N GLU A 70 -0.91 13.45 20.88
CA GLU A 70 -0.94 12.67 22.13
C GLU A 70 -2.08 13.09 23.07
N ASP A 71 -2.49 14.37 23.01
CA ASP A 71 -3.62 14.91 23.79
C ASP A 71 -4.99 14.57 23.20
N HIS A 72 -5.03 13.90 22.03
CA HIS A 72 -6.29 13.53 21.40
C HIS A 72 -6.87 12.29 22.09
N PRO A 73 -8.19 12.24 22.40
CA PRO A 73 -8.82 11.08 23.05
C PRO A 73 -8.68 9.76 22.26
N GLN A 74 -8.28 9.85 20.99
CA GLN A 74 -8.02 8.70 20.11
C GLN A 74 -6.63 8.08 20.31
N ALA A 75 -5.67 8.78 20.93
CA ALA A 75 -4.31 8.25 21.18
C ALA A 75 -4.32 7.09 22.19
N ALA A 76 -5.14 7.18 23.24
CA ALA A 76 -5.32 6.11 24.23
C ALA A 76 -6.01 4.88 23.64
N LEU A 77 -6.98 5.08 22.72
CA LEU A 77 -7.64 4.02 21.96
C LEU A 77 -6.64 3.31 21.04
N LEU A 78 -5.79 4.08 20.39
CA LEU A 78 -4.75 3.57 19.49
C LEU A 78 -3.66 2.76 20.21
N ALA A 79 -3.32 3.10 21.46
CA ALA A 79 -2.43 2.31 22.29
C ALA A 79 -3.06 0.99 22.75
N THR A 80 -4.38 0.94 22.97
CA THR A 80 -5.10 -0.29 23.32
C THR A 80 -5.22 -1.24 22.13
N LEU A 81 -5.27 -0.72 20.89
CA LEU A 81 -5.29 -1.52 19.65
C LEU A 81 -4.01 -2.32 19.38
N ARG A 82 -2.93 -2.11 20.15
CA ARG A 82 -1.72 -2.96 20.12
C ARG A 82 -1.88 -4.28 20.86
N SER A 83 -2.87 -4.41 21.75
CA SER A 83 -3.17 -5.67 22.44
C SER A 83 -4.22 -6.46 21.66
N GLU A 84 -4.08 -7.79 21.54
CA GLU A 84 -5.06 -8.65 20.87
C GLU A 84 -6.22 -9.05 21.80
N ASP A 85 -6.49 -8.27 22.86
CA ASP A 85 -7.44 -8.64 23.92
C ASP A 85 -8.84 -8.05 23.69
N ALA A 86 -9.82 -8.54 24.46
CA ALA A 86 -11.20 -8.06 24.46
C ALA A 86 -11.35 -6.53 24.67
N GLN A 87 -10.34 -5.88 25.24
CA GLN A 87 -10.26 -4.41 25.38
C GLN A 87 -10.19 -3.70 24.03
N THR A 88 -9.65 -4.34 23.00
CA THR A 88 -9.53 -3.83 21.62
C THR A 88 -10.91 -3.71 20.97
N ILE A 89 -11.83 -4.66 21.19
CA ILE A 89 -13.20 -4.57 20.66
C ILE A 89 -13.93 -3.38 21.29
N ALA A 90 -13.81 -3.20 22.61
CA ALA A 90 -14.41 -2.06 23.31
C ALA A 90 -13.82 -0.72 22.82
N ALA A 91 -12.52 -0.68 22.57
CA ALA A 91 -11.83 0.49 22.02
C ALA A 91 -12.30 0.84 20.59
N VAL A 92 -12.30 -0.13 19.66
CA VAL A 92 -12.81 0.11 18.29
C VAL A 92 -14.28 0.54 18.34
N ALA A 93 -15.09 -0.06 19.21
CA ALA A 93 -16.49 0.31 19.35
C ALA A 93 -16.66 1.76 19.80
N GLY A 94 -15.89 2.19 20.82
CA GLY A 94 -15.90 3.57 21.29
C GLY A 94 -15.46 4.56 20.21
N LEU A 95 -14.48 4.20 19.37
CA LEU A 95 -14.05 5.01 18.23
C LEU A 95 -15.17 5.16 17.20
N VAL A 96 -15.76 4.04 16.78
CA VAL A 96 -16.84 4.02 15.77
C VAL A 96 -18.06 4.81 16.27
N GLU A 97 -18.40 4.71 17.56
CA GLU A 97 -19.49 5.46 18.17
C GLU A 97 -19.17 6.97 18.30
N ALA A 98 -17.92 7.31 18.62
CA ALA A 98 -17.48 8.71 18.64
C ALA A 98 -17.53 9.37 17.26
N LEU A 99 -17.23 8.62 16.19
CA LEU A 99 -17.29 9.11 14.80
C LEU A 99 -18.73 9.24 14.28
N ASP A 100 -19.65 8.40 14.76
CA ASP A 100 -21.06 8.47 14.39
C ASP A 100 -21.82 9.58 15.14
N ARG A 101 -21.24 10.07 16.25
CA ARG A 101 -21.85 11.14 17.04
C ARG A 101 -21.94 12.41 16.18
N PRO A 102 -23.14 13.00 16.03
CA PRO A 102 -23.27 14.24 15.26
C PRO A 102 -22.38 15.31 15.89
N LYS A 103 -21.48 15.91 15.09
CA LYS A 103 -20.60 17.01 15.54
C LYS A 103 -21.48 18.07 16.22
N ALA A 104 -21.31 18.22 17.53
CA ALA A 104 -22.02 19.23 18.29
C ALA A 104 -21.77 20.59 17.62
N LYS A 105 -22.85 21.30 17.30
CA LYS A 105 -22.80 22.60 16.66
C LYS A 105 -21.89 23.50 17.51
N PRO A 106 -20.78 24.06 16.95
CA PRO A 106 -19.84 24.82 17.75
C PRO A 106 -20.57 25.97 18.44
N THR A 107 -20.54 25.97 19.77
CA THR A 107 -21.08 27.04 20.61
C THR A 107 -20.33 28.31 20.23
N ALA A 108 -21.02 29.26 19.61
CA ALA A 108 -20.44 30.49 19.11
C ALA A 108 -19.69 31.22 20.22
N THR A 109 -18.37 31.32 20.08
CA THR A 109 -17.53 32.20 20.89
C THR A 109 -17.90 33.66 20.54
N PRO A 110 -18.10 34.55 21.52
CA PRO A 110 -18.47 35.94 21.25
C PRO A 110 -17.39 36.66 20.44
N LYS A 111 -17.83 37.23 19.32
CA LYS A 111 -17.08 38.01 18.33
C LYS A 111 -16.38 39.21 18.98
N PRO A 112 -15.04 39.30 18.97
CA PRO A 112 -14.34 40.54 19.30
C PRO A 112 -14.61 41.62 18.25
N ALA A 113 -14.74 42.87 18.69
CA ALA A 113 -15.04 44.03 17.85
C ALA A 113 -13.94 44.29 16.80
N PRO A 114 -14.29 44.73 15.57
CA PRO A 114 -13.33 44.99 14.51
C PRO A 114 -12.59 46.33 14.71
N ALA A 115 -11.28 46.31 14.53
CA ALA A 115 -10.45 47.49 14.36
C ALA A 115 -10.50 48.00 12.89
N PRO A 116 -10.30 49.30 12.64
CA PRO A 116 -10.52 49.93 11.35
C PRO A 116 -9.44 49.56 10.31
N VAL A 117 -9.93 49.39 9.08
CA VAL A 117 -9.21 49.07 7.84
C VAL A 117 -8.45 50.30 7.34
N THR A 118 -7.22 50.10 6.88
CA THR A 118 -6.48 51.05 6.03
C THR A 118 -6.06 50.31 4.76
N GLU A 119 -6.81 50.56 3.68
CA GLU A 119 -6.33 50.42 2.28
C GLU A 119 -5.32 51.55 2.01
N PRO A 120 -4.33 51.43 1.09
CA PRO A 120 -4.58 51.12 -0.35
C PRO A 120 -3.43 50.40 -1.10
N GLY A 121 -3.70 50.01 -2.35
CA GLY A 121 -2.65 49.74 -3.34
C GLY A 121 -3.07 48.74 -4.43
N GLU A 122 -3.82 49.23 -5.42
CA GLU A 122 -3.96 48.61 -6.73
C GLU A 122 -2.60 48.66 -7.47
N ASP A 123 -2.20 47.56 -8.10
CA ASP A 123 -1.28 47.60 -9.25
C ASP A 123 -1.50 46.36 -10.13
N ASP A 124 -2.27 46.62 -11.19
CA ASP A 124 -1.95 46.42 -12.60
C ASP A 124 -1.40 45.07 -13.14
N THR A 125 -2.11 44.66 -14.20
CA THR A 125 -1.67 43.94 -15.41
C THR A 125 -0.79 42.67 -15.31
N ASN A 126 -1.37 41.54 -15.76
CA ASN A 126 -0.65 40.77 -16.78
C ASN A 126 -1.59 39.96 -17.69
N ASP A 127 -1.62 40.38 -18.95
CA ASP A 127 -2.08 39.65 -20.12
C ASP A 127 -1.38 38.29 -20.23
N ALA A 128 -2.15 37.26 -20.63
CA ALA A 128 -1.58 36.01 -21.12
C ALA A 128 -2.33 35.54 -22.36
N PRO A 129 -1.61 35.07 -23.40
CA PRO A 129 -2.11 34.97 -24.76
C PRO A 129 -2.96 33.73 -25.04
N GLU A 130 -3.94 33.93 -25.92
CA GLU A 130 -4.71 32.92 -26.62
C GLU A 130 -3.78 31.92 -27.33
N THR A 131 -4.03 30.63 -27.11
CA THR A 131 -3.40 29.54 -27.85
C THR A 131 -4.45 28.78 -28.65
N ASP A 132 -4.50 29.16 -29.92
CA ASP A 132 -4.43 28.28 -31.10
C ASP A 132 -5.41 27.09 -31.19
N GLU A 133 -6.52 27.35 -31.89
CA GLU A 133 -7.44 26.34 -32.41
C GLU A 133 -6.78 25.54 -33.54
N THR A 134 -6.19 24.39 -33.20
CA THR A 134 -5.84 23.38 -34.20
C THR A 134 -7.05 22.53 -34.55
N ARG A 135 -7.70 22.99 -35.62
CA ARG A 135 -8.63 22.29 -36.50
C ARG A 135 -8.07 20.93 -36.96
N PHE A 136 -8.62 19.84 -36.45
CA PHE A 136 -8.50 18.49 -37.00
C PHE A 136 -9.79 18.14 -37.75
N ASP A 137 -9.89 18.64 -38.99
CA ASP A 137 -10.73 18.02 -40.01
C ASP A 137 -9.89 16.93 -40.71
N ASP A 138 -10.55 15.83 -41.09
CA ASP A 138 -10.05 14.61 -41.78
C ASP A 138 -9.69 13.40 -40.89
N LEU A 139 -10.74 12.68 -40.46
CA LEU A 139 -10.69 11.23 -40.22
C LEU A 139 -11.70 10.53 -41.13
N ASP A 140 -11.15 9.76 -42.08
CA ASP A 140 -11.84 8.87 -43.02
C ASP A 140 -12.50 7.68 -42.29
N PRO A 141 -13.83 7.46 -42.42
CA PRO A 141 -14.53 6.38 -41.73
C PRO A 141 -14.46 5.00 -42.41
N SER A 142 -13.61 4.77 -43.41
CA SER A 142 -13.70 3.56 -44.26
C SER A 142 -12.77 2.38 -43.91
N ALA A 143 -12.07 2.37 -42.78
CA ALA A 143 -11.17 1.26 -42.41
C ALA A 143 -11.79 0.20 -41.47
N LEU A 144 -13.12 0.02 -41.50
CA LEU A 144 -13.84 -0.98 -40.72
C LEU A 144 -14.26 -2.18 -41.59
N THR A 145 -13.33 -3.06 -41.97
CA THR A 145 -13.61 -4.50 -42.19
C THR A 145 -12.35 -5.29 -42.53
N ALA A 146 -11.74 -5.96 -41.55
CA ALA A 146 -11.14 -7.29 -41.69
C ALA A 146 -10.44 -7.75 -40.39
N LEU A 147 -10.92 -8.88 -39.84
CA LEU A 147 -10.17 -9.90 -39.08
C LEU A 147 -9.56 -9.43 -37.73
N GLY A 148 -10.10 -9.77 -36.56
CA GLY A 148 -10.35 -11.14 -36.12
C GLY A 148 -9.19 -11.66 -35.25
N THR A 149 -9.03 -11.15 -34.01
CA THR A 149 -8.32 -11.84 -32.91
C THR A 149 -8.65 -11.20 -31.56
N SER A 150 -9.19 -12.02 -30.65
CA SER A 150 -9.21 -11.97 -29.17
C SER A 150 -9.40 -10.63 -28.42
N PRO A 151 -10.38 -10.52 -27.51
CA PRO A 151 -10.40 -9.46 -26.53
C PRO A 151 -9.28 -9.70 -25.51
N GLN A 152 -8.12 -9.09 -25.72
CA GLN A 152 -7.23 -8.73 -24.63
C GLN A 152 -7.98 -7.73 -23.77
N GLY A 153 -8.57 -8.21 -22.68
CA GLY A 153 -9.07 -7.35 -21.62
C GLY A 153 -7.89 -6.54 -21.10
N HIS A 154 -7.77 -5.29 -21.55
CA HIS A 154 -6.95 -4.28 -20.88
C HIS A 154 -7.57 -4.06 -19.50
N GLY A 155 -7.10 -4.86 -18.54
CA GLY A 155 -7.28 -4.62 -17.13
C GLY A 155 -6.91 -3.16 -16.88
N ARG A 156 -7.92 -2.41 -16.43
CA ARG A 156 -7.85 -1.02 -16.00
C ARG A 156 -6.54 -0.83 -15.22
N ALA A 157 -5.55 -0.23 -15.86
CA ALA A 157 -4.27 0.06 -15.24
C ALA A 157 -4.52 1.08 -14.12
N ASP A 158 -4.47 0.61 -12.87
CA ASP A 158 -4.22 1.48 -11.73
C ASP A 158 -3.04 2.40 -12.08
N PRO A 159 -3.01 3.67 -11.60
CA PRO A 159 -1.95 4.63 -11.92
C PRO A 159 -0.60 3.94 -11.75
N ALA A 160 0.01 3.61 -12.88
CA ALA A 160 1.03 2.58 -12.93
C ALA A 160 2.25 3.06 -12.14
N SER A 161 2.56 2.37 -11.05
CA SER A 161 3.75 2.65 -10.25
C SER A 161 4.98 2.54 -11.17
N SER A 162 5.54 3.69 -11.55
CA SER A 162 6.76 3.72 -12.36
C SER A 162 7.97 3.89 -11.46
N PHE A 163 8.96 3.02 -11.64
CA PHE A 163 10.21 3.07 -10.88
C PHE A 163 11.39 3.42 -11.79
N PRO A 164 12.31 4.29 -11.35
CA PRO A 164 13.52 4.58 -12.10
C PRO A 164 14.50 3.38 -12.04
N SER A 165 15.22 3.09 -13.12
CA SER A 165 16.20 1.98 -13.15
C SER A 165 17.29 2.11 -12.09
N ALA A 166 17.62 3.32 -11.62
CA ALA A 166 18.61 3.51 -10.56
C ALA A 166 18.22 2.78 -9.27
N ALA A 167 16.96 2.86 -8.85
CA ALA A 167 16.47 2.18 -7.65
C ALA A 167 16.49 0.65 -7.81
N PHE A 168 16.28 0.16 -9.04
CA PHE A 168 16.42 -1.24 -9.37
C PHE A 168 17.88 -1.71 -9.26
N TRP A 169 18.81 -1.00 -9.89
CA TRP A 169 20.23 -1.35 -9.84
C TRP A 169 20.80 -1.33 -8.42
N SER A 170 20.45 -0.33 -7.61
CA SER A 170 20.87 -0.29 -6.19
C SER A 170 20.38 -1.49 -5.39
N LEU A 171 19.18 -2.01 -5.68
CA LEU A 171 18.67 -3.23 -5.03
C LEU A 171 19.50 -4.46 -5.44
N MET A 172 19.78 -4.59 -6.74
CA MET A 172 20.55 -5.72 -7.27
C MET A 172 22.01 -5.71 -6.80
N ASP A 173 22.62 -4.53 -6.68
CA ASP A 173 23.97 -4.36 -6.12
C ASP A 173 24.04 -4.84 -4.67
N ARG A 174 23.04 -4.49 -3.85
CA ARG A 174 22.97 -4.95 -2.45
C ARG A 174 22.79 -6.47 -2.35
N TRP A 175 22.02 -7.06 -3.27
CA TRP A 175 21.86 -8.51 -3.33
C TRP A 175 23.10 -9.20 -3.95
N GLY A 176 23.97 -8.45 -4.62
CA GLY A 176 25.13 -8.93 -5.37
C GLY A 176 24.73 -9.79 -6.58
N ILE A 177 23.63 -9.44 -7.25
CA ILE A 177 23.15 -10.18 -8.44
C ILE A 177 23.83 -9.60 -9.68
N GLU A 178 24.33 -10.49 -10.55
CA GLU A 178 24.94 -10.12 -11.82
C GLU A 178 23.95 -9.40 -12.74
N ASP A 179 24.44 -8.46 -13.56
CA ASP A 179 23.57 -7.55 -14.30
C ASP A 179 22.60 -8.27 -15.26
N LEU A 180 23.00 -9.41 -15.84
CA LEU A 180 22.13 -10.21 -16.73
C LEU A 180 21.02 -10.92 -15.95
N ASP A 181 21.36 -11.51 -14.81
CA ASP A 181 20.39 -12.18 -13.93
C ASP A 181 19.40 -11.17 -13.37
N ALA A 182 19.88 -9.98 -12.99
CA ALA A 182 19.05 -8.87 -12.57
C ALA A 182 17.99 -8.52 -13.63
N LEU A 183 18.40 -8.32 -14.90
CA LEU A 183 17.45 -8.01 -15.98
C LEU A 183 16.45 -9.16 -16.21
N ALA A 184 16.89 -10.41 -16.09
CA ALA A 184 16.03 -11.57 -16.20
C ALA A 184 14.96 -11.61 -15.08
N LEU A 185 15.33 -11.27 -13.84
CA LEU A 185 14.39 -11.25 -12.70
C LEU A 185 13.21 -10.31 -12.94
N VAL A 186 13.47 -9.13 -13.51
CA VAL A 186 12.42 -8.16 -13.79
C VAL A 186 11.71 -8.40 -15.14
N GLY A 187 12.23 -9.34 -15.94
CA GLY A 187 11.70 -9.67 -17.27
C GLY A 187 12.03 -8.63 -18.33
N HIS A 188 13.11 -7.86 -18.16
CA HIS A 188 13.49 -6.83 -19.10
C HIS A 188 14.13 -7.41 -20.36
N ALA A 189 13.53 -7.18 -21.53
CA ALA A 189 14.00 -7.74 -22.79
C ALA A 189 15.26 -7.06 -23.36
N GLY A 190 15.59 -5.84 -22.91
CA GLY A 190 16.62 -4.99 -23.53
C GLY A 190 18.07 -5.46 -23.35
N GLY A 191 18.33 -6.40 -22.43
CA GLY A 191 19.68 -6.88 -22.13
C GLY A 191 20.65 -5.76 -21.70
N LEU A 192 21.95 -6.07 -21.72
CA LEU A 192 22.99 -5.06 -21.53
C LEU A 192 23.16 -4.20 -22.79
N THR A 193 23.67 -2.98 -22.64
CA THR A 193 23.98 -2.13 -23.79
C THR A 193 25.09 -2.75 -24.64
N LYS A 194 25.29 -2.26 -25.87
CA LYS A 194 26.41 -2.69 -26.75
C LYS A 194 27.80 -2.56 -26.11
N LYS A 195 27.94 -1.70 -25.09
CA LYS A 195 29.19 -1.50 -24.34
C LYS A 195 29.31 -2.42 -23.10
N GLY A 196 28.35 -3.32 -22.89
CA GLY A 196 28.27 -4.15 -21.69
C GLY A 196 27.87 -3.37 -20.44
N THR A 197 27.37 -2.13 -20.56
CA THR A 197 26.98 -1.32 -19.40
C THR A 197 25.49 -1.45 -19.08
N ARG A 198 25.14 -1.18 -17.83
CA ARG A 198 23.76 -1.16 -17.32
C ARG A 198 22.88 -0.19 -18.12
N PRO A 199 21.75 -0.64 -18.71
CA PRO A 199 20.81 0.25 -19.38
C PRO A 199 20.11 1.19 -18.39
N ARG A 200 19.76 2.39 -18.89
CA ARG A 200 18.88 3.33 -18.20
C ARG A 200 17.48 3.15 -18.76
N PHE A 201 16.53 2.76 -17.92
CA PHE A 201 15.15 2.50 -18.31
C PHE A 201 14.20 2.88 -17.17
N ARG A 202 12.89 2.82 -17.44
CA ARG A 202 11.86 2.95 -16.39
C ARG A 202 11.06 1.67 -16.37
N LEU A 203 10.84 1.15 -15.17
CA LEU A 203 10.01 -0.02 -14.94
C LEU A 203 8.55 0.40 -15.05
N GLN A 204 7.77 -0.34 -15.84
CA GLN A 204 6.34 -0.12 -16.05
C GLN A 204 5.59 -1.45 -16.12
N GLY A 205 4.28 -1.42 -15.87
CA GLY A 205 3.39 -2.57 -15.98
C GLY A 205 3.88 -3.80 -15.21
N ALA A 206 4.11 -4.91 -15.92
CA ALA A 206 4.56 -6.17 -15.32
C ALA A 206 5.96 -6.09 -14.70
N GLU A 207 6.88 -5.30 -15.28
CA GLU A 207 8.23 -5.12 -14.75
C GLU A 207 8.19 -4.38 -13.40
N ALA A 208 7.39 -3.32 -13.32
CA ALA A 208 7.18 -2.57 -12.08
C ALA A 208 6.55 -3.43 -10.98
N HIS A 209 5.57 -4.26 -11.34
CA HIS A 209 4.94 -5.19 -10.42
C HIS A 209 5.93 -6.24 -9.88
N ARG A 210 6.78 -6.82 -10.74
CA ARG A 210 7.86 -7.73 -10.31
C ARG A 210 8.83 -7.03 -9.36
N TYR A 211 9.29 -5.83 -9.72
CA TYR A 211 10.18 -5.05 -8.88
C TYR A 211 9.59 -4.70 -7.51
N ALA A 212 8.30 -4.35 -7.45
CA ALA A 212 7.60 -4.11 -6.18
C ALA A 212 7.62 -5.37 -5.27
N ALA A 213 7.44 -6.56 -5.84
CA ALA A 213 7.54 -7.82 -5.10
C ALA A 213 8.98 -8.07 -4.60
N LEU A 214 10.01 -7.76 -5.39
CA LEU A 214 11.42 -7.87 -4.97
C LEU A 214 11.74 -6.90 -3.81
N ARG A 215 11.22 -5.67 -3.84
CA ARG A 215 11.38 -4.72 -2.71
C ARG A 215 10.67 -5.19 -1.45
N ALA A 216 9.50 -5.80 -1.58
CA ALA A 216 8.79 -6.38 -0.44
C ALA A 216 9.59 -7.53 0.19
N LEU A 217 10.23 -8.37 -0.65
CA LEU A 217 11.13 -9.43 -0.20
C LEU A 217 12.35 -8.87 0.55
N ASP A 218 13.00 -7.83 0.00
CA ASP A 218 14.12 -7.15 0.66
C ASP A 218 13.76 -6.61 2.05
N THR A 219 12.58 -6.02 2.18
CA THR A 219 12.05 -5.51 3.46
C THR A 219 11.81 -6.66 4.45
N ALA A 220 11.28 -7.78 3.99
CA ALA A 220 11.04 -8.96 4.83
C ALA A 220 12.36 -9.57 5.33
N LEU A 221 13.36 -9.69 4.47
CA LEU A 221 14.71 -10.16 4.83
C LEU A 221 15.36 -9.24 5.85
N SER A 222 15.31 -7.93 5.62
CA SER A 222 15.85 -6.92 6.54
C SER A 222 15.19 -7.00 7.92
N THR A 223 13.87 -7.23 7.97
CA THR A 223 13.10 -7.37 9.22
C THR A 223 13.52 -8.58 10.04
N LEU A 224 13.93 -9.67 9.37
CA LEU A 224 14.44 -10.88 10.00
C LEU A 224 15.95 -10.81 10.30
N GLY A 225 16.61 -9.68 9.96
CA GLY A 225 18.06 -9.53 10.09
C GLY A 225 18.84 -10.50 9.20
N GLN A 226 18.24 -10.95 8.09
CA GLN A 226 18.90 -11.84 7.14
C GLN A 226 19.59 -11.04 6.05
N GLU A 227 20.86 -11.36 5.80
CA GLU A 227 21.62 -10.75 4.72
C GLU A 227 21.10 -11.28 3.36
N PRO A 228 20.57 -10.41 2.47
CA PRO A 228 19.93 -10.87 1.24
C PRO A 228 20.85 -11.67 0.33
N ALA A 229 22.10 -11.23 0.20
CA ALA A 229 23.11 -11.86 -0.65
C ALA A 229 23.37 -13.32 -0.25
N ASP A 230 23.47 -13.59 1.04
CA ASP A 230 23.72 -14.94 1.57
C ASP A 230 22.46 -15.80 1.48
N PHE A 231 21.31 -15.24 1.87
CA PHE A 231 20.04 -15.95 1.83
C PHE A 231 19.70 -16.41 0.41
N LEU A 232 19.81 -15.53 -0.59
CA LEU A 232 19.40 -15.82 -1.96
C LEU A 232 20.26 -16.88 -2.65
N ARG A 233 21.52 -17.05 -2.24
CA ARG A 233 22.46 -18.04 -2.80
C ARG A 233 22.50 -19.35 -2.02
N ALA A 234 22.07 -19.34 -0.76
CA ALA A 234 22.03 -20.54 0.07
C ALA A 234 20.99 -21.54 -0.46
N LYS A 235 21.41 -22.80 -0.66
CA LYS A 235 20.46 -23.88 -0.98
C LYS A 235 19.51 -24.10 0.21
N GLN A 236 18.23 -24.22 -0.10
CA GLN A 236 17.19 -24.43 0.90
C GLN A 236 16.58 -25.82 0.69
N THR A 237 16.65 -26.67 1.72
CA THR A 237 16.10 -28.04 1.65
C THR A 237 14.61 -28.11 1.98
N ARG A 238 14.06 -27.06 2.59
CA ARG A 238 12.64 -26.97 2.91
C ARG A 238 11.81 -26.63 1.68
N ALA A 239 10.53 -27.01 1.68
CA ALA A 239 9.57 -26.43 0.75
C ALA A 239 9.47 -24.90 0.97
N PRO A 240 9.27 -24.07 -0.08
CA PRO A 240 8.96 -24.44 -1.48
C PRO A 240 10.19 -24.59 -2.40
N PHE A 241 11.39 -24.77 -1.83
CA PHE A 241 12.63 -24.68 -2.60
C PHE A 241 13.10 -26.02 -3.19
N ASP A 242 12.69 -27.15 -2.61
CA ASP A 242 13.03 -28.49 -3.10
C ASP A 242 14.54 -28.72 -3.38
N GLY A 243 15.40 -28.04 -2.60
CA GLY A 243 16.87 -28.09 -2.75
C GLY A 243 17.47 -27.00 -3.64
N ASP A 244 16.64 -26.20 -4.32
CA ASP A 244 17.06 -25.03 -5.08
C ASP A 244 17.43 -23.85 -4.17
N THR A 245 18.06 -22.84 -4.78
CA THR A 245 18.31 -21.55 -4.13
C THR A 245 17.08 -20.65 -4.25
N PRO A 246 16.83 -19.73 -3.29
CA PRO A 246 15.76 -18.76 -3.43
C PRO A 246 15.86 -17.93 -4.71
N LEU A 247 17.08 -17.64 -5.17
CA LEU A 247 17.29 -16.95 -6.45
C LEU A 247 16.76 -17.76 -7.64
N ALA A 248 16.98 -19.08 -7.67
CA ALA A 248 16.45 -19.93 -8.74
C ALA A 248 14.90 -19.92 -8.76
N VAL A 249 14.27 -19.93 -7.59
CA VAL A 249 12.81 -19.80 -7.45
C VAL A 249 12.34 -18.44 -7.99
N LEU A 250 13.05 -17.35 -7.69
CA LEU A 250 12.75 -16.02 -8.22
C LEU A 250 12.84 -15.97 -9.75
N HIS A 251 13.83 -16.61 -10.37
CA HIS A 251 13.94 -16.67 -11.82
C HIS A 251 12.81 -17.47 -12.46
N ARG A 252 12.46 -18.62 -11.88
CA ARG A 252 11.43 -19.51 -12.41
C ARG A 252 10.03 -18.89 -12.32
N ASP A 253 9.72 -18.34 -11.16
CA ASP A 253 8.34 -17.97 -10.80
C ASP A 253 8.12 -16.44 -10.73
N GLY A 254 9.17 -15.64 -10.91
CA GLY A 254 9.11 -14.18 -10.94
C GLY A 254 8.46 -13.56 -9.69
N ALA A 255 7.41 -12.77 -9.89
CA ALA A 255 6.69 -12.12 -8.80
C ALA A 255 6.01 -13.13 -7.85
N ASP A 256 5.54 -14.26 -8.36
CA ASP A 256 4.89 -15.30 -7.55
C ASP A 256 5.92 -16.08 -6.72
N GLY A 257 7.12 -16.26 -7.26
CA GLY A 257 8.29 -16.71 -6.52
C GLY A 257 8.56 -15.79 -5.33
N ALA A 258 8.70 -14.49 -5.56
CA ALA A 258 8.95 -13.51 -4.50
C ALA A 258 7.88 -13.52 -3.40
N ARG A 259 6.59 -13.59 -3.76
CA ARG A 259 5.49 -13.69 -2.79
C ARG A 259 5.55 -14.98 -1.97
N SER A 260 5.91 -16.10 -2.61
CA SER A 260 6.08 -17.37 -1.91
C SER A 260 7.22 -17.32 -0.90
N LEU A 261 8.35 -16.68 -1.26
CA LEU A 261 9.46 -16.44 -0.34
C LEU A 261 9.06 -15.58 0.85
N ILE A 262 8.32 -14.49 0.60
CA ILE A 262 7.83 -13.61 1.67
C ILE A 262 6.95 -14.39 2.65
N ARG A 263 6.00 -15.20 2.15
CA ARG A 263 5.15 -16.05 3.02
C ARG A 263 5.96 -17.04 3.85
N ASP A 264 6.99 -17.64 3.27
CA ASP A 264 7.87 -18.56 3.99
C ASP A 264 8.68 -17.84 5.08
N LEU A 265 9.26 -16.68 4.75
CA LEU A 265 9.98 -15.83 5.71
C LEU A 265 9.09 -15.39 6.87
N THR A 266 7.85 -14.97 6.60
CA THR A 266 6.88 -14.62 7.66
C THR A 266 6.60 -15.81 8.59
N ARG A 267 6.44 -17.01 8.02
CA ARG A 267 6.22 -18.24 8.79
C ARG A 267 7.42 -18.57 9.67
N GLN A 268 8.63 -18.42 9.16
CA GLN A 268 9.86 -18.62 9.93
C GLN A 268 9.97 -17.63 11.10
N GLY A 269 9.70 -16.34 10.85
CA GLY A 269 9.71 -15.32 11.90
C GLY A 269 8.74 -15.66 13.03
N PHE A 270 7.53 -16.10 12.68
CA PHE A 270 6.54 -16.55 13.66
C PHE A 270 7.01 -17.77 14.46
N GLN A 271 7.53 -18.81 13.78
CA GLN A 271 8.02 -20.02 14.44
C GLN A 271 9.20 -19.74 15.38
N ALA A 272 10.13 -18.87 14.97
CA ALA A 272 11.25 -18.44 15.79
C ALA A 272 10.78 -17.70 17.04
N GLY A 273 9.80 -16.80 16.89
CA GLY A 273 9.17 -16.09 18.03
C GLY A 273 8.50 -17.05 19.01
N LEU A 274 7.73 -18.02 18.51
CA LEU A 274 7.04 -19.00 19.35
C LEU A 274 8.02 -19.90 20.11
N LYS A 275 9.09 -20.37 19.46
CA LYS A 275 10.14 -21.16 20.11
C LYS A 275 10.78 -20.37 21.25
N ARG A 276 11.12 -19.10 21.01
CA ARG A 276 11.72 -18.21 22.02
C ARG A 276 10.79 -17.99 23.22
N ALA A 277 9.49 -17.82 22.98
CA ALA A 277 8.50 -17.65 24.05
C ALA A 277 8.35 -18.91 24.91
N LEU A 278 8.48 -20.10 24.30
CA LEU A 278 8.44 -21.37 25.04
C LEU A 278 9.71 -21.60 25.88
N GLU A 279 10.87 -21.15 25.41
CA GLU A 279 12.14 -21.26 26.15
C GLU A 279 12.23 -20.32 27.37
N GLN A 280 11.31 -19.35 27.49
CA GLN A 280 11.27 -18.36 28.57
C GLN A 280 10.28 -18.71 29.71
N ASN A 281 9.49 -19.78 29.56
CA ASN A 281 8.55 -20.28 30.57
C ASN A 281 9.07 -21.58 31.18
#